data_AF-A0A7X7VR78-F1
#
_entry.id   AF-A0A7X7VR78-F1
#
_cell.length_a   1.000
_cell.length_b   1.000
_cell.length_c   1.000
_cell.angle_alpha   90.00
_cell.angle_beta   90.00
_cell.angle_gamma   90.00
#
_symmetry.space_group_name_H-M   'P 1'
#
loop_
_entity.id
_entity.type
_entity.pdbx_description
1 polymer ?
#
loop_
_entity_poly.entity_id
_entity_poly.type
_entity_poly.pdbx_seq_one_letter_code
_entity_poly.pdbx_strand_id
1 'polypeptide(L)'
;MQEKEEIIRDRKHVAFVRAGAQTGVDRGGLDAARDVGVPICGWVPKGGRAEDAGRAPGLLRLYPELVETPSDWYMQRTAWNVRDSHCTLIVCAGGIEPGSGTEATVEFARDYGRPWMVAEGPADADHVWEWLVGIGQGLTVNIAGPRASKDPDVYGLAYDLLTLILLRDRS
;
A
#
# COMPACT_ATOMS: atom_id res chain seq x y z
N MET A 1 10.24 0.80 -34.39
CA MET A 1 8.99 0.08 -34.08
C MET A 1 9.26 -1.00 -33.05
N GLN A 2 10.24 -1.88 -33.31
CA GLN A 2 10.71 -2.91 -32.39
C GLN A 2 11.21 -2.37 -31.03
N GLU A 3 12.04 -1.33 -31.03
CA GLU A 3 12.52 -0.69 -29.79
C GLU A 3 11.38 -0.13 -28.91
N LYS A 4 10.35 0.48 -29.54
CA LYS A 4 9.16 0.98 -28.83
C LYS A 4 8.36 -0.16 -28.22
N GLU A 5 8.23 -1.28 -28.93
CA GLU A 5 7.51 -2.46 -28.44
C GLU A 5 8.28 -3.16 -27.31
N GLU A 6 9.60 -3.21 -27.36
CA GLU A 6 10.45 -3.72 -26.29
C GLU A 6 10.31 -2.85 -25.02
N ILE A 7 10.37 -1.52 -25.15
CA ILE A 7 10.15 -0.59 -24.01
C ILE A 7 8.77 -0.79 -23.38
N ILE A 8 7.73 -1.03 -24.18
CA ILE A 8 6.38 -1.26 -23.66
C ILE A 8 6.27 -2.62 -22.97
N ARG A 9 6.94 -3.66 -23.49
CA ARG A 9 6.92 -5.01 -22.91
C ARG A 9 7.69 -5.13 -21.60
N ASP A 10 8.75 -4.35 -21.41
CA ASP A 10 9.58 -4.39 -20.19
C ASP A 10 8.94 -3.68 -18.99
N ARG A 11 7.71 -3.17 -19.16
CA ARG A 11 7.03 -2.37 -18.15
C ARG A 11 6.44 -3.26 -17.04
N LYS A 12 6.90 -3.04 -15.82
CA LYS A 12 6.39 -3.70 -14.60
C LYS A 12 4.88 -3.50 -14.43
N HIS A 13 4.17 -4.51 -13.92
CA HIS A 13 2.78 -4.38 -13.50
C HIS A 13 2.67 -3.42 -12.33
N VAL A 14 3.53 -3.54 -11.30
CA VAL A 14 3.58 -2.65 -10.16
C VAL A 14 4.81 -1.76 -10.27
N ALA A 15 4.60 -0.49 -10.59
CA ALA A 15 5.66 0.52 -10.65
C ALA A 15 5.99 1.12 -9.29
N PHE A 16 4.99 1.28 -8.42
CA PHE A 16 5.14 1.85 -7.08
C PHE A 16 4.24 1.15 -6.07
N VAL A 17 4.76 0.98 -4.86
CA VAL A 17 3.96 0.66 -3.68
C VAL A 17 3.72 1.93 -2.88
N ARG A 18 2.47 2.22 -2.55
CA ARG A 18 2.07 3.39 -1.78
C ARG A 18 1.49 2.98 -0.43
N ALA A 19 1.90 3.63 0.67
CA ALA A 19 1.20 3.50 1.96
C ALA A 19 1.46 4.72 2.85
N GLY A 20 0.79 4.82 4.01
CA GLY A 20 1.03 5.91 4.97
C GLY A 20 1.89 5.54 6.17
N ALA A 21 2.64 4.43 6.08
CA ALA A 21 3.62 3.93 7.04
C ALA A 21 3.16 3.80 8.51
N GLN A 22 1.85 3.71 8.78
CA GLN A 22 1.38 3.27 10.09
C GLN A 22 1.96 1.88 10.41
N THR A 23 2.13 1.53 11.68
CA THR A 23 2.49 0.14 12.05
C THR A 23 1.52 -0.87 11.43
N GLY A 24 1.90 -2.15 11.37
CA GLY A 24 1.06 -3.19 10.76
C GLY A 24 1.18 -3.17 9.23
N VAL A 25 0.03 -3.14 8.55
CA VAL A 25 -0.05 -3.39 7.10
C VAL A 25 0.74 -2.40 6.25
N ASP A 26 0.64 -1.10 6.55
CA ASP A 26 1.34 -0.08 5.74
C ASP A 26 2.84 -0.37 5.69
N ARG A 27 3.47 -0.68 6.84
CA ARG A 27 4.90 -1.00 6.89
C ARG A 27 5.23 -2.35 6.28
N GLY A 28 4.42 -3.39 6.52
CA GLY A 28 4.63 -4.69 5.88
C GLY A 28 4.69 -4.57 4.35
N GLY A 29 3.79 -3.78 3.75
CA GLY A 29 3.80 -3.50 2.32
C GLY A 29 5.01 -2.67 1.85
N LEU A 30 5.36 -1.59 2.57
CA LEU A 30 6.49 -0.73 2.21
C LEU A 30 7.84 -1.47 2.32
N ASP A 31 8.01 -2.25 3.38
CA ASP A 31 9.25 -2.96 3.66
C ASP A 31 9.45 -4.10 2.66
N ALA A 32 8.39 -4.87 2.34
CA ALA A 32 8.44 -5.88 1.27
C ALA A 32 8.80 -5.27 -0.10
N ALA A 33 8.23 -4.11 -0.42
CA ALA A 33 8.53 -3.42 -1.68
C ALA A 33 10.00 -2.97 -1.74
N ARG A 34 10.53 -2.40 -0.65
CA ARG A 34 11.95 -2.04 -0.55
C ARG A 34 12.86 -3.24 -0.75
N ASP A 35 12.57 -4.35 -0.08
CA ASP A 35 13.41 -5.55 -0.14
C ASP A 35 13.40 -6.22 -1.52
N VAL A 36 12.29 -6.14 -2.25
CA VAL A 36 12.18 -6.62 -3.64
C VAL A 36 12.73 -5.60 -4.66
N GLY A 37 12.99 -4.36 -4.24
CA GLY A 37 13.50 -3.28 -5.09
C GLY A 37 12.43 -2.58 -5.93
N VAL A 38 11.17 -2.60 -5.48
CA VAL A 38 10.07 -1.82 -6.04
C VAL A 38 10.02 -0.46 -5.33
N PRO A 39 10.03 0.66 -6.05
CA PRO A 39 10.00 1.98 -5.42
C PRO A 39 8.77 2.18 -4.53
N ILE A 40 8.99 2.78 -3.35
CA ILE A 40 7.92 3.15 -2.44
C ILE A 40 7.59 4.65 -2.54
N CYS A 41 6.35 4.99 -2.25
CA CYS A 41 5.91 6.37 -2.06
C CYS A 41 4.75 6.43 -1.06
N GLY A 42 4.28 7.63 -0.74
CA GLY A 42 3.12 7.76 0.14
C GLY A 42 3.00 9.06 0.87
N TRP A 43 1.81 9.24 1.43
CA TRP A 43 1.43 10.38 2.23
C TRP A 43 1.40 9.99 3.71
N VAL A 44 2.10 10.74 4.54
CA VAL A 44 2.07 10.63 6.00
C VAL A 44 1.47 11.91 6.61
N PRO A 45 0.95 11.88 7.85
CA PRO A 45 0.51 13.11 8.49
C PRO A 45 1.65 14.12 8.62
N LYS A 46 1.32 15.42 8.66
CA LYS A 46 2.30 16.46 9.01
C LYS A 46 3.04 16.10 10.31
N GLY A 47 4.37 16.23 10.28
CA GLY A 47 5.26 15.79 11.36
C GLY A 47 5.57 14.29 11.36
N GLY A 48 5.10 13.53 10.37
CA GLY A 48 5.33 12.09 10.23
C GLY A 48 4.73 11.24 11.35
N ARG A 49 3.56 11.60 11.88
CA ARG A 49 2.99 10.90 13.05
C ARG A 49 2.58 9.45 12.74
N ALA A 50 2.92 8.52 13.63
CA ALA A 50 2.37 7.15 13.73
C ALA A 50 2.12 6.77 15.20
N GLU A 51 1.55 5.59 15.47
CA GLU A 51 1.25 5.15 16.84
C GLU A 51 2.50 4.95 17.71
N ASP A 52 3.61 4.54 17.11
CA ASP A 52 4.92 4.35 17.73
C ASP A 52 5.91 5.49 17.44
N ALA A 53 5.50 6.48 16.64
CA ALA A 53 6.31 7.63 16.25
C ALA A 53 5.51 8.94 16.41
N GLY A 54 5.39 9.41 17.66
CA GLY A 54 4.60 10.59 18.01
C GLY A 54 5.30 11.94 17.88
N ARG A 55 6.60 11.99 17.53
CA ARG A 55 7.38 13.23 17.43
C ARG A 55 8.04 13.35 16.06
N ALA A 56 8.02 14.54 15.49
CA ALA A 56 8.70 14.83 14.24
C ALA A 56 10.22 14.55 14.33
N PRO A 57 10.85 14.05 13.25
CA PRO A 57 10.28 13.83 11.92
C PRO A 57 9.46 12.52 11.78
N GLY A 58 9.31 11.76 12.88
CA GLY A 58 8.45 10.58 12.96
C GLY A 58 8.78 9.54 11.89
N LEU A 59 7.77 9.16 11.12
CA LEU A 59 7.83 8.24 10.00
C LEU A 59 8.86 8.63 8.93
N LEU A 60 9.10 9.92 8.70
CA LEU A 60 10.07 10.36 7.69
C LEU A 60 11.51 9.98 8.04
N ARG A 61 11.80 9.65 9.31
CA ARG A 61 13.10 9.08 9.69
C ARG A 61 13.28 7.66 9.16
N LEU A 62 12.21 6.88 9.14
CA LEU A 62 12.20 5.48 8.72
C LEU A 62 11.92 5.34 7.21
N TYR A 63 11.13 6.27 6.68
CA TYR A 63 10.65 6.32 5.30
C TYR A 63 10.84 7.72 4.70
N PRO A 64 12.09 8.14 4.43
CA PRO A 64 12.40 9.45 3.83
C PRO A 64 11.82 9.66 2.41
N GLU A 65 11.37 8.59 1.75
CA GLU A 65 10.72 8.60 0.44
C GLU A 65 9.26 9.09 0.51
N LEU A 66 8.66 9.14 1.71
CA LEU A 66 7.28 9.59 1.89
C LEU A 66 7.20 11.11 2.05
N VAL A 67 6.00 11.64 1.81
CA VAL A 67 5.74 13.08 1.81
C VAL A 67 4.65 13.41 2.82
N GLU A 68 4.80 14.52 3.54
CA GLU A 68 3.79 14.97 4.49
C GLU A 68 2.56 15.55 3.79
N THR A 69 1.38 15.28 4.36
CA THR A 69 0.18 16.05 4.05
C THR A 69 0.21 17.42 4.75
N PRO A 70 -0.60 18.41 4.30
CA PRO A 70 -0.69 19.72 4.96
C PRO A 70 -1.20 19.68 6.41
N SER A 71 -2.01 18.68 6.78
CA SER A 71 -2.47 18.47 8.15
C SER A 71 -1.89 17.21 8.78
N ASP A 72 -1.94 17.14 10.10
CA ASP A 72 -1.52 16.01 10.93
C ASP A 72 -2.63 14.97 11.18
N TRP A 73 -3.79 15.13 10.53
CA TRP A 73 -4.91 14.20 10.65
C TRP A 73 -4.69 12.94 9.79
N TYR A 74 -4.89 11.77 10.39
CA TYR A 74 -4.78 10.50 9.67
C TYR A 74 -5.76 10.39 8.48
N MET A 75 -6.95 10.98 8.58
CA MET A 75 -7.94 10.90 7.49
C MET A 75 -7.45 11.54 6.19
N GLN A 76 -6.70 12.66 6.28
CA GLN A 76 -6.20 13.33 5.08
C GLN A 76 -5.18 12.46 4.35
N ARG A 77 -4.21 11.87 5.08
CA ARG A 77 -3.22 10.98 4.46
C ARG A 77 -3.86 9.71 3.92
N THR A 78 -4.86 9.15 4.60
CA THR A 78 -5.58 7.95 4.11
C THR A 78 -6.27 8.26 2.79
N ALA A 79 -7.05 9.34 2.73
CA ALA A 79 -7.72 9.78 1.51
C ALA A 79 -6.72 10.02 0.36
N TRP A 80 -5.59 10.70 0.63
CA TRP A 80 -4.62 11.02 -0.41
C TRP A 80 -3.85 9.80 -0.91
N ASN A 81 -3.59 8.82 -0.04
CA ASN A 81 -2.97 7.57 -0.49
C ASN A 81 -3.89 6.77 -1.42
N VAL A 82 -5.19 6.78 -1.17
CA VAL A 82 -6.18 6.19 -2.09
C VAL A 82 -6.29 7.00 -3.38
N ARG A 83 -6.43 8.34 -3.27
CA ARG A 83 -6.59 9.26 -4.41
C ARG A 83 -5.46 9.14 -5.43
N ASP A 84 -4.21 9.10 -4.94
CA ASP A 84 -2.99 9.15 -5.75
C ASP A 84 -2.42 7.75 -6.06
N SER A 85 -3.32 6.76 -6.15
CA SER A 85 -3.01 5.39 -6.53
C SER A 85 -3.95 4.92 -7.64
N HIS A 86 -3.51 3.91 -8.39
CA HIS A 86 -4.33 3.28 -9.41
C HIS A 86 -5.37 2.33 -8.79
N CYS A 87 -5.01 1.66 -7.69
CA CYS A 87 -5.88 0.78 -6.92
C CYS A 87 -5.44 0.68 -5.46
N THR A 88 -6.27 0.07 -4.60
CA THR A 88 -5.96 -0.17 -3.19
C THR A 88 -6.10 -1.65 -2.82
N LEU A 89 -5.03 -2.27 -2.37
CA LEU A 89 -5.05 -3.59 -1.74
C LEU A 89 -5.16 -3.42 -0.23
N ILE A 90 -6.19 -4.02 0.35
CA ILE A 90 -6.45 -4.02 1.78
C ILE A 90 -6.07 -5.38 2.35
N VAL A 91 -5.09 -5.42 3.26
CA VAL A 91 -4.71 -6.67 3.94
C VAL A 91 -5.38 -6.71 5.30
N CYS A 92 -6.27 -7.67 5.54
CA CYS A 92 -7.04 -7.74 6.78
C CYS A 92 -7.53 -9.17 7.03
N ALA A 93 -6.84 -9.89 7.91
CA ALA A 93 -7.32 -11.19 8.39
C ALA A 93 -8.53 -10.97 9.31
N GLY A 94 -9.66 -11.64 9.03
CA GLY A 94 -10.87 -11.54 9.85
C GLY A 94 -11.82 -10.38 9.49
N GLY A 95 -11.60 -9.71 8.35
CA GLY A 95 -12.52 -8.71 7.81
C GLY A 95 -12.36 -7.31 8.40
N ILE A 96 -13.15 -6.36 7.89
CA ILE A 96 -12.99 -4.93 8.19
C ILE A 96 -13.82 -4.54 9.41
N GLU A 97 -13.15 -4.05 10.46
CA GLU A 97 -13.79 -3.54 11.69
C GLU A 97 -14.61 -2.25 11.38
N PRO A 98 -15.90 -2.18 11.76
CA PRO A 98 -16.71 -0.97 11.60
C PRO A 98 -16.13 0.23 12.37
N GLY A 99 -16.13 1.40 11.75
CA GLY A 99 -15.57 2.65 12.29
C GLY A 99 -14.04 2.71 12.26
N SER A 100 -13.37 1.73 11.66
CA SER A 100 -11.90 1.70 11.59
C SER A 100 -11.33 2.60 10.49
N GLY A 101 -10.03 2.89 10.58
CA GLY A 101 -9.32 3.54 9.48
C GLY A 101 -9.27 2.70 8.19
N THR A 102 -9.40 1.38 8.32
CA THR A 102 -9.49 0.45 7.18
C THR A 102 -10.83 0.63 6.46
N GLU A 103 -11.95 0.75 7.20
CA GLU A 103 -13.26 1.06 6.61
C GLU A 103 -13.25 2.40 5.88
N ALA A 104 -12.69 3.45 6.50
CA ALA A 104 -12.52 4.75 5.85
C ALA A 104 -11.72 4.66 4.53
N THR A 105 -10.75 3.74 4.46
CA THR A 105 -9.99 3.49 3.21
C THR A 105 -10.90 2.93 2.11
N VAL A 106 -11.78 1.98 2.44
CA VAL A 106 -12.79 1.44 1.51
C VAL A 106 -13.75 2.53 1.04
N GLU A 107 -14.23 3.36 1.97
CA GLU A 107 -15.13 4.48 1.65
C GLU A 107 -14.48 5.44 0.66
N PHE A 108 -13.23 5.87 0.92
CA PHE A 108 -12.50 6.72 -0.03
C PHE A 108 -12.27 6.03 -1.37
N ALA A 109 -11.94 4.73 -1.38
CA ALA A 109 -11.71 4.01 -2.63
C ALA A 109 -12.98 3.95 -3.47
N ARG A 110 -14.11 3.62 -2.85
CA ARG A 110 -15.42 3.64 -3.48
C ARG A 110 -15.78 5.02 -4.00
N ASP A 111 -15.67 6.04 -3.17
CA ASP A 111 -16.12 7.40 -3.50
C ASP A 111 -15.22 8.08 -4.55
N TYR A 112 -13.94 7.71 -4.62
CA TYR A 112 -13.02 8.16 -5.67
C TYR A 112 -13.05 7.29 -6.93
N GLY A 113 -13.85 6.22 -6.97
CA GLY A 113 -13.90 5.30 -8.10
C GLY A 113 -12.58 4.55 -8.33
N ARG A 114 -11.83 4.29 -7.25
CA ARG A 114 -10.58 3.51 -7.30
C ARG A 114 -10.88 2.03 -7.05
N PRO A 115 -10.45 1.11 -7.93
CA PRO A 115 -10.54 -0.32 -7.66
C PRO A 115 -9.88 -0.68 -6.33
N TRP A 116 -10.52 -1.54 -5.57
CA TRP A 116 -9.96 -2.07 -4.33
C TRP A 116 -10.28 -3.55 -4.16
N MET A 117 -9.44 -4.23 -3.38
CA MET A 117 -9.55 -5.66 -3.09
C MET A 117 -9.14 -5.90 -1.64
N VAL A 118 -9.77 -6.87 -1.00
CA VAL A 118 -9.36 -7.36 0.33
C VAL A 118 -8.64 -8.69 0.15
N ALA A 119 -7.52 -8.86 0.84
CA ALA A 119 -6.80 -10.11 0.98
C ALA A 119 -6.59 -10.39 2.47
N GLU A 120 -6.64 -11.65 2.87
CA GLU A 120 -6.39 -12.09 4.23
C GLU A 120 -4.90 -12.37 4.46
N GLY A 121 -4.16 -12.74 3.41
CA GLY A 121 -2.73 -12.98 3.51
C GLY A 121 -2.11 -13.68 2.31
N PRO A 122 -0.95 -14.33 2.48
CA PRO A 122 -0.16 -14.91 1.38
C PRO A 122 -0.88 -15.96 0.53
N ALA A 123 -1.89 -16.65 1.09
CA ALA A 123 -2.70 -17.62 0.35
C ALA A 123 -3.49 -16.98 -0.81
N ASP A 124 -3.76 -15.67 -0.74
CA ASP A 124 -4.49 -14.93 -1.77
C ASP A 124 -3.60 -14.39 -2.89
N ALA A 125 -2.28 -14.67 -2.86
CA ALA A 125 -1.31 -14.05 -3.77
C ALA A 125 -1.64 -14.23 -5.25
N ASP A 126 -2.13 -15.41 -5.65
CA ASP A 126 -2.54 -15.66 -7.04
C ASP A 126 -3.76 -14.83 -7.42
N HIS A 127 -4.75 -14.75 -6.55
CA HIS A 127 -5.98 -13.99 -6.81
C HIS A 127 -5.70 -12.49 -6.86
N VAL A 128 -4.86 -11.98 -5.96
CA VAL A 128 -4.43 -10.57 -5.96
C VAL A 128 -3.62 -10.27 -7.22
N TRP A 129 -2.75 -11.17 -7.65
CA TRP A 129 -1.99 -10.98 -8.88
C TRP A 129 -2.89 -10.90 -10.11
N GLU A 130 -3.83 -11.82 -10.26
CA GLU A 130 -4.81 -11.81 -11.37
C GLU A 130 -5.63 -10.52 -11.38
N TRP A 131 -6.03 -10.04 -10.20
CA TRP A 131 -6.72 -8.76 -10.06
C TRP A 131 -5.85 -7.58 -10.52
N LEU A 132 -4.58 -7.50 -10.11
CA LEU A 132 -3.65 -6.46 -10.54
C LEU A 132 -3.42 -6.49 -12.06
N VAL A 133 -3.21 -7.67 -12.64
CA VAL A 133 -3.06 -7.85 -14.10
C VAL A 133 -4.32 -7.37 -14.83
N GLY A 134 -5.50 -7.66 -14.28
CA GLY A 134 -6.78 -7.19 -14.82
C GLY A 134 -6.95 -5.67 -14.81
N ILE A 135 -6.25 -4.95 -13.92
CA ILE A 135 -6.24 -3.48 -13.87
C ILE A 135 -5.26 -2.93 -14.91
N GLY A 136 -4.08 -3.51 -15.05
CA GLY A 136 -3.10 -3.15 -16.07
C GLY A 136 -1.66 -3.12 -15.56
N GLN A 137 -0.84 -2.26 -16.17
CA GLN A 137 0.60 -2.15 -15.91
C GLN A 137 1.03 -0.74 -15.50
N GLY A 138 2.19 -0.65 -14.86
CA GLY A 138 2.73 0.59 -14.32
C GLY A 138 1.90 1.10 -13.13
N LEU A 139 1.33 0.20 -12.36
CA LEU A 139 0.41 0.49 -11.27
C LEU A 139 1.13 1.14 -10.09
N THR A 140 0.45 2.07 -9.43
CA THR A 140 0.78 2.54 -8.10
C THR A 140 -0.27 1.92 -7.22
N VAL A 141 0.13 0.95 -6.39
CA VAL A 141 -0.78 0.16 -5.58
C VAL A 141 -0.73 0.68 -4.15
N ASN A 142 -1.84 1.21 -3.66
CA ASN A 142 -1.96 1.59 -2.25
C ASN A 142 -2.14 0.33 -1.40
N ILE A 143 -1.35 0.19 -0.34
CA ILE A 143 -1.45 -0.90 0.63
C ILE A 143 -1.98 -0.32 1.93
N ALA A 144 -3.06 -0.90 2.45
CA ALA A 144 -3.73 -0.41 3.63
C ALA A 144 -4.29 -1.55 4.49
N GLY A 145 -4.47 -1.29 5.78
CA GLY A 145 -5.11 -2.25 6.69
C GLY A 145 -4.90 -1.86 8.15
N PRO A 146 -5.17 -2.79 9.09
CA PRO A 146 -5.05 -2.51 10.50
C PRO A 146 -3.62 -2.16 10.92
N ARG A 147 -3.55 -1.35 11.99
CA ARG A 147 -2.30 -1.08 12.70
C ARG A 147 -1.91 -2.23 13.63
N ALA A 148 -0.62 -2.36 13.95
CA ALA A 148 -0.12 -3.50 14.75
C ALA A 148 -0.80 -3.61 16.13
N SER A 149 -1.19 -2.49 16.75
CA SER A 149 -1.93 -2.54 18.01
C SER A 149 -3.35 -3.11 17.91
N LYS A 150 -3.89 -3.26 16.71
CA LYS A 150 -5.22 -3.82 16.44
C LYS A 150 -5.13 -5.28 16.05
N ASP A 151 -4.14 -5.62 15.25
CA ASP A 151 -3.79 -6.98 14.91
C ASP A 151 -2.25 -7.07 14.78
N PRO A 152 -1.56 -7.80 15.68
CA PRO A 152 -0.10 -7.90 15.65
C PRO A 152 0.46 -8.63 14.42
N ASP A 153 -0.33 -9.51 13.79
CA ASP A 153 0.15 -10.42 12.75
C ASP A 153 0.07 -9.82 11.33
N VAL A 154 -0.73 -8.77 11.15
CA VAL A 154 -0.98 -8.14 9.83
C VAL A 154 0.26 -7.51 9.18
N TYR A 155 1.30 -7.18 9.95
CA TYR A 155 2.58 -6.78 9.35
C TYR A 155 3.16 -7.93 8.53
N GLY A 156 3.26 -9.13 9.11
CA GLY A 156 3.84 -10.31 8.45
C GLY A 156 2.98 -10.76 7.28
N LEU A 157 1.65 -10.78 7.46
CA LEU A 157 0.72 -11.12 6.39
C LEU A 157 0.86 -10.19 5.18
N ALA A 158 0.95 -8.88 5.40
CA ALA A 158 1.15 -7.91 4.32
C ALA A 158 2.53 -8.08 3.68
N TYR A 159 3.58 -8.23 4.47
CA TYR A 159 4.95 -8.39 3.98
C TYR A 159 5.09 -9.62 3.07
N ASP A 160 4.63 -10.78 3.54
CA ASP A 160 4.76 -12.05 2.81
C ASP A 160 3.91 -12.05 1.54
N LEU A 161 2.66 -11.55 1.61
CA LEU A 161 1.78 -11.43 0.46
C LEU A 161 2.39 -10.52 -0.62
N LEU A 162 2.86 -9.32 -0.23
CA LEU A 162 3.45 -8.39 -1.18
C LEU A 162 4.76 -8.92 -1.76
N THR A 163 5.59 -9.61 -0.97
CA THR A 163 6.82 -10.23 -1.47
C THR A 163 6.53 -11.23 -2.60
N LEU A 164 5.53 -12.11 -2.41
CA LEU A 164 5.11 -13.08 -3.43
C LEU A 164 4.64 -12.40 -4.73
N ILE A 165 3.81 -11.37 -4.60
CA ILE A 165 3.26 -10.60 -5.73
C ILE A 165 4.37 -9.88 -6.49
N LEU A 166 5.25 -9.16 -5.78
CA LEU A 166 6.25 -8.30 -6.41
C LEU A 166 7.41 -9.11 -7.01
N LEU A 167 7.75 -10.27 -6.45
CA LEU A 167 8.73 -11.17 -7.07
C LEU A 167 8.22 -11.73 -8.42
N ARG A 168 6.92 -12.00 -8.53
CA ARG A 168 6.28 -12.46 -9.77
C ARG A 168 6.30 -11.41 -10.88
N ASP A 169 6.24 -10.12 -10.54
CA ASP A 169 6.34 -9.03 -11.52
C ASP A 169 7.77 -8.85 -12.08
N ARG A 170 8.75 -9.53 -11.50
CA ARG A 170 10.15 -9.50 -11.95
C ARG A 170 10.48 -10.58 -12.97
N SER A 171 9.77 -11.71 -12.94
CA SER A 171 9.91 -12.84 -13.87
C SER A 171 9.17 -12.61 -15.18
#